data_AF-F4PP18-F1
#
_entry.id   AF-F4PP18-F1
#
_cell.length_a   1.000
_cell.length_b   1.000
_cell.length_c   1.000
_cell.angle_alpha   90.00
_cell.angle_beta   90.00
_cell.angle_gamma   90.00
#
_symmetry.space_group_name_H-M   'P 1'
#
loop_
_entity.id
_entity.type
_entity.pdbx_description
1 polymer ?
#
loop_
_entity_poly.entity_id
_entity_poly.type
_entity_poly.pdbx_seq_one_letter_code
_entity_poly.pdbx_strand_id
1 'polypeptide(L)'
;MANIGTQKTVTSMDTSDDISVPSFFPAVTAECKEAAAKFFICIEKSMQPLNAEDTGAAKRGLKFCLPDMKLYQQCMQKSLANGSEKLL
;
A
#
# COMPACT_ATOMS: atom_id res chain seq x y z
N MET A 1 22.41 42.39 16.36
CA MET A 1 22.85 41.92 15.02
C MET A 1 23.93 40.88 15.27
N ALA A 2 23.84 39.59 14.94
CA ALA A 2 22.83 38.75 14.33
C ALA A 2 22.97 37.33 14.94
N ASN A 3 21.84 36.64 15.11
CA ASN A 3 21.77 35.22 15.44
C ASN A 3 22.31 34.37 14.27
N ILE A 4 23.16 33.38 14.54
CA ILE A 4 23.43 32.29 13.60
C ILE A 4 23.08 30.99 14.32
N GLY A 5 21.84 30.58 14.13
CA GLY A 5 21.44 29.19 14.29
C GLY A 5 21.92 28.42 13.07
N THR A 6 22.64 27.33 13.30
CA THR A 6 22.84 26.31 12.28
C THR A 6 22.32 25.00 12.84
N GLN A 7 21.07 24.72 12.45
CA GLN A 7 20.45 23.42 12.57
C GLN A 7 21.28 22.41 11.78
N LYS A 8 21.87 21.44 12.48
CA LYS A 8 22.25 20.16 11.87
C LYS A 8 21.24 19.13 12.36
N THR A 9 20.01 19.24 11.86
CA THR A 9 19.03 18.17 11.90
C THR A 9 19.60 17.03 11.05
N VAL A 10 20.26 16.11 11.73
CA VAL A 10 20.50 14.76 11.22
C VAL A 10 19.11 14.22 10.92
N THR A 11 18.73 14.20 9.65
CA THR A 11 17.48 13.60 9.20
C THR A 11 17.51 12.15 9.65
N SER A 12 16.77 11.89 10.72
CA SER A 12 16.46 10.55 11.20
C SER A 12 16.09 9.71 10.01
N MET A 13 16.86 8.65 9.82
CA MET A 13 16.52 7.54 8.94
C MET A 13 15.24 6.95 9.52
N ASP A 14 14.12 7.41 8.98
CA ASP A 14 12.77 7.09 9.44
C ASP A 14 12.56 5.58 9.29
N THR A 15 12.69 4.87 10.40
CA THR A 15 12.56 3.41 10.49
C THR A 15 11.10 3.05 10.72
N SER A 16 10.24 3.60 9.86
CA SER A 16 8.78 3.44 9.92
C SER A 16 8.21 3.31 8.50
N ASP A 17 8.67 2.32 7.72
CA ASP A 17 7.98 1.88 6.51
C ASP A 17 6.65 1.21 6.90
N ASP A 18 5.67 2.00 7.36
CA ASP A 18 4.33 1.53 7.64
C ASP A 18 3.57 1.38 6.32
N ILE A 19 3.51 0.14 5.84
CA ILE A 19 2.83 -0.21 4.59
C ILE A 19 1.34 -0.35 4.90
N SER A 20 0.55 0.62 4.45
CA SER A 20 -0.90 0.63 4.56
C SER A 20 -1.57 0.39 3.21
N VAL A 21 -2.74 -0.24 3.25
CA VAL A 21 -3.61 -0.36 2.08
C VAL A 21 -4.30 0.98 1.80
N PRO A 22 -4.63 1.31 0.54
CA PRO A 22 -5.34 2.54 0.22
C PRO A 22 -6.76 2.54 0.82
N SER A 23 -7.31 3.72 1.11
CA SER A 23 -8.62 3.89 1.78
C SER A 23 -9.82 3.28 1.04
N PHE A 24 -9.70 3.06 -0.27
CA PHE A 24 -10.74 2.41 -1.08
C PHE A 24 -10.63 0.88 -1.11
N PHE A 25 -9.58 0.28 -0.52
CA PHE A 25 -9.47 -1.17 -0.45
C PHE A 25 -10.62 -1.78 0.39
N PRO A 26 -11.23 -2.91 -0.01
CA PRO A 26 -10.89 -3.79 -1.14
C PRO A 26 -11.71 -3.51 -2.42
N ALA A 27 -12.29 -2.32 -2.58
CA ALA A 27 -13.16 -2.01 -3.71
C ALA A 27 -12.42 -1.98 -5.06
N VAL A 28 -13.14 -2.25 -6.14
CA VAL A 28 -12.59 -2.33 -7.50
C VAL A 28 -13.54 -1.67 -8.49
N THR A 29 -13.05 -0.82 -9.38
CA THR A 29 -13.81 -0.38 -10.55
C THR A 29 -13.66 -1.36 -11.71
N ALA A 30 -14.60 -1.36 -12.66
CA ALA A 30 -14.57 -2.30 -13.78
C ALA A 30 -13.29 -2.26 -14.61
N GLU A 31 -12.71 -1.08 -14.79
CA GLU A 31 -11.45 -0.89 -15.51
C GLU A 31 -10.20 -1.36 -14.73
N CYS A 32 -10.29 -1.48 -13.40
CA CYS A 32 -9.16 -1.86 -12.55
C CYS A 32 -9.15 -3.34 -12.15
N LYS A 33 -10.04 -4.16 -12.71
CA LYS A 33 -10.12 -5.60 -12.40
C LYS A 33 -8.79 -6.34 -12.54
N GLU A 34 -8.04 -6.10 -13.61
CA GLU A 34 -6.79 -6.84 -13.84
C GLU A 34 -5.71 -6.46 -12.81
N ALA A 35 -5.55 -5.16 -12.55
CA ALA A 35 -4.60 -4.67 -11.55
C ALA A 35 -4.98 -5.13 -10.14
N ALA A 36 -6.27 -5.07 -9.79
CA ALA A 36 -6.80 -5.58 -8.53
C ALA A 36 -6.59 -7.09 -8.38
N ALA A 37 -6.86 -7.87 -9.43
CA ALA A 37 -6.69 -9.32 -9.40
C ALA A 37 -5.24 -9.72 -9.11
N LYS A 38 -4.26 -9.07 -9.72
CA LYS A 38 -2.83 -9.32 -9.44
C LYS A 38 -2.51 -9.10 -7.97
N PHE A 39 -2.95 -7.98 -7.41
CA PHE A 39 -2.74 -7.67 -6.00
C PHE A 39 -3.47 -8.64 -5.07
N PHE A 40 -4.75 -8.94 -5.32
CA PHE A 40 -5.57 -9.81 -4.46
C PHE A 40 -5.05 -11.26 -4.46
N ILE A 41 -4.67 -11.78 -5.63
CA ILE A 41 -4.04 -13.10 -5.74
C ILE A 41 -2.71 -13.13 -4.99
N CYS A 42 -1.92 -12.05 -5.04
CA CYS A 42 -0.67 -11.98 -4.30
C CYS A 42 -0.92 -12.05 -2.79
N ILE A 43 -1.80 -11.21 -2.24
CA ILE A 43 -2.03 -11.19 -0.78
C ILE A 43 -2.66 -12.49 -0.27
N GLU A 44 -3.53 -13.13 -1.06
CA GLU A 44 -4.11 -14.43 -0.73
C GLU A 44 -3.02 -15.49 -0.53
N LYS A 45 -2.00 -15.49 -1.41
CA LYS A 45 -0.89 -16.44 -1.36
C LYS A 45 0.18 -16.08 -0.31
N SER A 46 0.41 -14.79 -0.10
CA SER A 46 1.56 -14.31 0.68
C SER A 46 1.25 -13.95 2.12
N MET A 47 -0.02 -13.81 2.51
CA MET A 47 -0.44 -13.53 3.90
C MET A 47 -0.67 -14.79 4.75
N GLN A 48 -0.12 -15.93 4.31
CA GLN A 48 -0.25 -17.18 5.05
C GLN A 48 0.62 -17.16 6.31
N PRO A 49 0.07 -17.51 7.49
CA PRO A 49 0.85 -17.61 8.71
C PRO A 49 1.81 -18.80 8.64
N LEU A 50 3.03 -18.63 9.15
CA LEU A 50 4.01 -19.71 9.24
C LEU A 50 3.68 -20.69 10.37
N ASN A 51 2.99 -20.23 11.40
CA ASN A 51 2.50 -21.00 12.53
C ASN A 51 1.39 -20.21 13.26
N ALA A 52 0.79 -20.80 14.30
CA ALA A 52 -0.34 -20.20 15.04
C ALA A 52 0.01 -18.90 15.80
N GLU A 53 1.29 -18.65 16.06
CA GLU A 53 1.78 -17.47 16.81
C GLU A 53 2.22 -16.33 15.88
N ASP A 54 2.18 -16.54 14.56
CA ASP A 54 2.68 -15.62 13.56
C ASP A 54 1.74 -14.44 13.32
N THR A 55 1.90 -13.40 14.13
CA THR A 55 1.20 -12.11 13.97
C THR A 55 1.74 -11.26 12.82
N GLY A 56 2.87 -11.66 12.21
CA GLY A 56 3.57 -10.90 11.17
C GLY A 56 3.16 -11.24 9.74
N ALA A 57 2.31 -12.25 9.54
CA ALA A 57 1.94 -12.77 8.22
C ALA A 57 1.38 -11.70 7.28
N ALA A 58 0.44 -10.87 7.77
CA ALA A 58 -0.17 -9.79 6.99
C ALA A 58 0.88 -8.75 6.56
N LYS A 59 1.73 -8.29 7.49
CA LYS A 59 2.77 -7.28 7.20
C LYS A 59 3.79 -7.80 6.19
N ARG A 60 4.25 -9.05 6.34
CA ARG A 60 5.17 -9.68 5.36
C ARG A 60 4.52 -9.84 3.99
N GLY A 61 3.26 -10.30 3.96
CA GLY A 61 2.50 -10.44 2.72
C GLY A 61 2.32 -9.11 1.99
N LEU A 62 1.90 -8.04 2.69
CA LEU A 62 1.79 -6.69 2.10
C LEU A 62 3.13 -6.18 1.58
N LYS A 63 4.21 -6.38 2.35
CA LYS A 63 5.55 -5.96 1.91
C LYS A 63 5.98 -6.68 0.63
N PHE A 64 5.67 -7.98 0.52
CA PHE A 64 5.94 -8.77 -0.67
C PHE A 64 5.10 -8.30 -1.88
N CYS A 65 3.81 -8.02 -1.66
CA CYS A 65 2.86 -7.63 -2.70
C CYS A 65 2.85 -6.13 -3.02
N LEU A 66 3.79 -5.35 -2.48
CA LEU A 66 3.84 -3.90 -2.64
C LEU A 66 3.84 -3.43 -4.11
N PRO A 67 4.56 -4.07 -5.05
CA PRO A 67 4.52 -3.69 -6.47
C PRO A 67 3.11 -3.79 -7.06
N ASP A 68 2.40 -4.89 -6.81
CA ASP A 68 1.04 -5.10 -7.32
C ASP A 68 0.05 -4.15 -6.65
N MET A 69 0.22 -3.89 -5.34
CA MET A 69 -0.59 -2.91 -4.61
C MET A 69 -0.47 -1.51 -5.21
N LYS A 70 0.74 -1.09 -5.61
CA LYS A 70 0.97 0.22 -6.25
C LYS A 70 0.25 0.32 -7.60
N LEU A 71 0.25 -0.74 -8.40
CA LEU A 71 -0.45 -0.76 -9.69
C LEU A 71 -1.97 -0.69 -9.51
N TYR A 72 -2.50 -1.48 -8.58
CA TYR A 72 -3.91 -1.41 -8.18
C TYR A 72 -4.28 0.01 -7.70
N GLN A 73 -3.47 0.59 -6.82
CA GLN A 73 -3.72 1.91 -6.26
C GLN A 73 -3.72 2.99 -7.35
N GLN A 74 -2.74 2.97 -8.25
CA GLN A 74 -2.67 3.93 -9.37
C GLN A 74 -3.89 3.82 -10.29
N CYS A 75 -4.31 2.60 -10.62
CA CYS A 75 -5.50 2.39 -11.43
C CYS A 75 -6.74 2.97 -10.75
N MET A 76 -6.98 2.59 -9.49
CA MET A 76 -8.16 3.04 -8.73
C MET A 76 -8.18 4.55 -8.55
N GLN A 77 -7.04 5.18 -8.24
CA GLN A 77 -6.95 6.64 -8.14
C GLN A 77 -7.33 7.33 -9.45
N LYS A 78 -6.83 6.84 -10.58
CA LYS A 78 -7.20 7.35 -11.91
C LYS A 78 -8.68 7.13 -12.20
N SER A 79 -9.19 5.95 -11.88
CA SER A 79 -10.58 5.56 -12.15
C SER A 79 -11.58 6.42 -11.40
N LEU A 80 -11.35 6.60 -10.10
CA LEU A 80 -12.19 7.41 -9.23
C LEU A 80 -12.10 8.90 -9.59
N ALA A 81 -10.91 9.39 -9.95
CA ALA A 81 -10.73 10.77 -10.42
C ALA A 81 -11.50 11.05 -11.73
N ASN A 82 -11.69 10.03 -12.58
CA ASN A 82 -12.46 10.13 -13.83
C ASN A 82 -13.98 9.95 -13.61
N GLY A 83 -14.46 9.86 -12.37
CA GLY A 83 -15.88 9.73 -12.06
C GLY A 83 -16.43 8.30 -12.23
N SER A 84 -15.58 7.28 -12.17
CA SER A 84 -16.07 5.90 -12.07
C SER A 84 -16.72 5.66 -10.70
N GLU A 85 -18.02 5.96 -10.59
CA GLU A 85 -18.78 5.78 -9.35
C GLU A 85 -19.18 4.31 -9.12
N LYS A 86 -19.08 3.47 -10.17
CA LYS A 86 -19.49 2.06 -10.09
C LYS A 86 -18.35 1.18 -9.60
N LEU A 87 -18.29 1.04 -8.28
CA LEU A 87 -17.55 -0.04 -7.63
C LEU A 87 -18.24 -1.39 -7.91
N LEU A 88 -17.44 -2.44 -8.02
CA LEU A 88 -17.86 -3.82 -8.27
C LEU A 88 -17.89 -4.65 -6.99
#